data_AF-A0A8J3PPK1-F1
#
_entry.id   AF-A0A8J3PPK1-F1
#
_cell.length_a   1.000
_cell.length_b   1.000
_cell.length_c   1.000
_cell.angle_alpha   90.00
_cell.angle_beta   90.00
_cell.angle_gamma   90.00
#
_symmetry.space_group_name_H-M   'P 1'
#
loop_
_entity.id
_entity.type
_entity.pdbx_description
1 polymer ?
#
loop_
_entity_poly.entity_id
_entity_poly.type
_entity_poly.pdbx_seq_one_letter_code
_entity_poly.pdbx_strand_id
1 'polypeptide(L)'
;MVTGAVAACLVAVVALFMLVNSMSNRYDGILTGTVQAGQDARAMQVAFKKQVQEWKDILLRGSDPADLQKYTQQFKAQEATVQDLAARLDTQVTDPNISAEIQKFRDQHSALGGKYQSAYDAFIASKGSDYKAADAAVKGQDRAPTDLIDKIVADLHAQQLRLVADQERQVRQEQVIIVVVGAALIAGLLTGLHFASRGIVRPVVRATSVLSEVAAGNLTVSMDGTYDGEFNAIKESINTAVDDLNTGLARVVAGADRISETSRFVETVGDQLIHSAQVTRASLDAIEQAVRRIDPTVGPPSLAYQLGEVRRALAAMASISDRNVRTAEDARRSTDELRANSDNLQRVVAAYKLKPAPAAERWVTGPIRAIAAVGAKAP
;
A
#
# COMPACT_ATOMS: atom_id res chain seq x y z
N MET A 1 -5.28 8.20 8.89
CA MET A 1 -5.98 7.41 7.84
C MET A 1 -5.54 5.95 7.81
N VAL A 2 -4.23 5.64 7.80
CA VAL A 2 -3.72 4.24 7.81
C VAL A 2 -4.18 3.44 9.03
N THR A 3 -4.22 4.08 10.22
CA THR A 3 -4.72 3.47 11.46
C THR A 3 -6.19 3.05 11.39
N GLY A 4 -7.03 3.79 10.68
CA GLY A 4 -8.45 3.44 10.48
C GLY A 4 -8.64 2.22 9.59
N ALA A 5 -7.80 2.07 8.55
CA ALA A 5 -7.84 0.92 7.64
C ALA A 5 -7.42 -0.39 8.35
N VAL A 6 -6.39 -0.33 9.18
CA VAL A 6 -5.93 -1.51 9.96
C VAL A 6 -6.98 -1.94 10.98
N ALA A 7 -7.60 -0.99 11.68
CA ALA A 7 -8.67 -1.28 12.63
C ALA A 7 -9.90 -1.91 11.94
N ALA A 8 -10.28 -1.42 10.76
CA ALA A 8 -11.38 -1.98 9.97
C ALA A 8 -11.12 -3.42 9.52
N CYS A 9 -9.89 -3.74 9.08
CA CYS A 9 -9.50 -5.11 8.73
C CYS A 9 -9.58 -6.05 9.93
N LEU A 10 -9.12 -5.61 11.10
CA LEU A 10 -9.16 -6.40 12.34
C LEU A 10 -10.60 -6.72 12.76
N VAL A 11 -11.49 -5.73 12.72
CA VAL A 11 -12.92 -5.91 13.03
C VAL A 11 -13.57 -6.90 12.05
N ALA A 12 -13.25 -6.81 10.76
CA ALA A 12 -13.80 -7.71 9.76
C ALA A 12 -13.32 -9.16 9.91
N VAL A 13 -12.05 -9.37 10.27
CA VAL A 13 -11.51 -10.72 10.55
C VAL A 13 -12.19 -11.33 11.78
N VAL A 14 -12.39 -10.55 12.84
CA VAL A 14 -13.11 -11.01 14.04
C VAL A 14 -14.58 -11.32 13.72
N ALA A 15 -15.25 -10.49 12.92
CA ALA A 15 -16.62 -10.73 12.49
C ALA A 15 -16.75 -12.02 11.66
N LEU A 16 -15.82 -12.25 10.73
CA LEU A 16 -15.75 -13.49 9.93
C LEU A 16 -15.52 -14.72 10.82
N PHE A 17 -14.61 -14.62 11.79
CA PHE A 17 -14.32 -15.70 12.71
C PHE A 17 -15.53 -16.05 13.60
N MET A 18 -16.21 -15.03 14.15
CA MET A 18 -17.43 -15.23 14.95
C MET A 18 -18.54 -15.89 14.12
N LEU A 19 -18.67 -15.52 12.84
CA LEU A 19 -19.69 -16.06 11.95
C LEU A 19 -19.45 -17.53 11.61
N VAL A 20 -18.21 -17.90 11.26
CA VAL A 20 -17.82 -19.31 11.02
C VAL A 20 -18.08 -20.16 12.26
N ASN A 21 -17.75 -19.64 13.45
CA ASN A 21 -17.96 -20.35 14.70
C ASN A 21 -19.47 -20.52 15.03
N SER A 22 -20.28 -19.51 14.70
CA SER A 22 -21.73 -19.58 14.88
C SER A 22 -22.41 -20.59 13.94
N MET A 23 -21.91 -20.73 12.71
CA MET A 23 -22.38 -21.76 11.77
C MET A 23 -22.06 -23.16 12.31
N SER A 24 -20.83 -23.42 12.75
CA SER A 24 -20.42 -24.75 13.24
C SER A 24 -21.32 -25.25 14.39
N ASN A 25 -21.58 -24.39 15.37
CA ASN A 25 -22.41 -24.74 16.52
C ASN A 25 -23.89 -25.00 16.16
N ARG A 26 -24.38 -24.42 15.06
CA ARG A 26 -25.77 -24.59 14.58
C ARG A 26 -25.97 -25.87 13.77
N TYR A 27 -24.93 -26.39 13.12
CA TYR A 27 -25.00 -27.66 12.39
C TYR A 27 -25.07 -28.86 13.35
N ASP A 28 -24.33 -28.83 14.45
CA ASP A 28 -24.33 -29.91 15.45
C ASP A 28 -25.71 -30.13 16.09
N GLY A 29 -26.45 -29.05 16.39
CA GLY A 29 -27.75 -29.14 17.04
C GLY A 29 -28.87 -29.73 16.16
N ILE A 30 -28.85 -29.48 14.84
CA ILE A 30 -29.87 -30.00 13.91
C ILE A 30 -29.60 -31.45 13.53
N LEU A 31 -28.35 -31.80 13.30
CA LEU A 31 -27.99 -33.14 12.82
C LEU A 31 -28.16 -34.22 13.89
N THR A 32 -28.00 -33.86 15.17
CA THR A 32 -28.00 -34.86 16.25
C THR A 32 -29.37 -35.05 16.92
N GLY A 33 -30.16 -33.99 17.13
CA GLY A 33 -31.43 -34.08 17.84
C GLY A 33 -32.64 -34.44 16.97
N THR A 34 -32.95 -33.59 15.98
CA THR A 34 -34.19 -33.70 15.19
C THR A 34 -34.18 -34.90 14.24
N VAL A 35 -33.02 -35.23 13.66
CA VAL A 35 -32.86 -36.39 12.78
C VAL A 35 -33.08 -37.70 13.56
N GLN A 36 -32.55 -37.78 14.79
CA GLN A 36 -32.71 -38.96 15.63
C GLN A 36 -34.17 -39.20 16.03
N ALA A 37 -34.90 -38.15 16.42
CA ALA A 37 -36.32 -38.25 16.73
C ALA A 37 -37.14 -38.75 15.52
N GLY A 38 -36.85 -38.26 14.32
CA GLY A 38 -37.49 -38.76 13.09
C GLY A 38 -37.22 -40.24 12.81
N GLN A 39 -36.01 -40.73 13.12
CA GLN A 39 -35.66 -42.15 12.99
C GLN A 39 -36.36 -43.01 14.05
N ASP A 40 -36.37 -42.56 15.31
CA ASP A 40 -37.04 -43.26 16.42
C ASP A 40 -38.55 -43.38 16.17
N ALA A 41 -39.21 -42.33 15.63
CA ALA A 41 -40.62 -42.36 15.26
C ALA A 41 -40.93 -43.36 14.13
N ARG A 42 -40.07 -43.45 13.10
CA ARG A 42 -40.22 -44.47 12.04
C ARG A 42 -39.96 -45.88 12.55
N ALA A 43 -38.97 -46.05 13.43
CA ALA A 43 -38.71 -47.33 14.09
C ALA A 43 -39.93 -47.76 14.93
N MET A 44 -40.56 -46.82 15.63
CA MET A 44 -41.76 -47.06 16.44
C MET A 44 -42.93 -47.48 15.56
N GLN A 45 -43.13 -46.81 14.41
CA GLN A 45 -44.14 -47.17 13.42
C GLN A 45 -43.96 -48.62 12.91
N VAL A 46 -42.72 -49.00 12.59
CA VAL A 46 -42.38 -50.35 12.12
C VAL A 46 -42.57 -51.38 13.24
N ALA A 47 -42.13 -51.09 14.46
CA ALA A 47 -42.28 -51.97 15.62
C ALA A 47 -43.76 -52.20 15.96
N PHE A 48 -44.59 -51.16 15.90
CA PHE A 48 -46.03 -51.28 16.13
C PHE A 48 -46.72 -52.12 15.05
N LYS A 49 -46.37 -51.92 13.77
CA LYS A 49 -46.87 -52.77 12.67
C LYS A 49 -46.49 -54.24 12.88
N LYS A 50 -45.26 -54.51 13.30
CA LYS A 50 -44.81 -55.86 13.67
C LYS A 50 -45.59 -56.40 14.86
N GLN A 51 -45.80 -55.62 15.93
CA GLN A 51 -46.61 -56.02 17.08
C GLN A 51 -48.02 -56.49 16.67
N VAL A 52 -48.71 -55.73 15.82
CA VAL A 52 -50.03 -56.09 15.30
C VAL A 52 -49.97 -57.35 14.42
N GLN A 53 -48.88 -57.56 13.69
CA GLN A 53 -48.66 -58.78 12.92
C GLN A 53 -48.45 -60.00 13.82
N GLU A 54 -47.59 -59.90 14.84
CA GLU A 54 -47.36 -60.99 15.80
C GLU A 54 -48.66 -61.38 16.52
N TRP A 55 -49.51 -60.40 16.84
CA TRP A 55 -50.83 -60.68 17.37
C TRP A 55 -51.67 -61.57 16.45
N LYS A 56 -51.70 -61.26 15.14
CA LYS A 56 -52.39 -62.10 14.15
C LYS A 56 -51.78 -63.49 14.07
N ASP A 57 -50.46 -63.59 14.19
CA ASP A 57 -49.76 -64.88 14.17
C ASP A 57 -50.07 -65.73 15.42
N ILE A 58 -50.23 -65.11 16.60
CA ILE A 58 -50.75 -65.78 17.82
C ILE A 58 -52.15 -66.36 17.54
N LEU A 59 -53.06 -65.60 16.94
CA LEU A 59 -54.42 -66.07 16.68
C LEU A 59 -54.48 -67.16 15.60
N LEU A 60 -53.60 -67.12 14.60
CA LEU A 60 -53.59 -68.07 13.49
C LEU A 60 -52.84 -69.37 13.80
N ARG A 61 -51.80 -69.33 14.63
CA ARG A 61 -50.90 -70.47 14.87
C ARG A 61 -50.79 -70.87 16.35
N GLY A 62 -51.31 -70.06 17.27
CA GLY A 62 -51.20 -70.27 18.71
C GLY A 62 -52.04 -71.42 19.29
N SER A 63 -52.74 -72.20 18.45
CA SER A 63 -53.25 -73.51 18.87
C SER A 63 -52.12 -74.52 19.10
N ASP A 64 -50.97 -74.35 18.44
CA ASP A 64 -49.74 -75.09 18.75
C ASP A 64 -48.98 -74.42 19.91
N PRO A 65 -48.58 -75.16 20.96
CA PRO A 65 -47.91 -74.57 22.12
C PRO A 65 -46.55 -73.91 21.82
N ALA A 66 -45.78 -74.42 20.85
CA ALA A 66 -44.47 -73.87 20.52
C ALA A 66 -44.61 -72.57 19.73
N ASP A 67 -45.53 -72.52 18.76
CA ASP A 67 -45.85 -71.29 18.02
C ASP A 67 -46.47 -70.24 18.95
N LEU A 68 -47.39 -70.63 19.85
CA LEU A 68 -47.96 -69.73 20.85
C LEU A 68 -46.87 -69.07 21.70
N GLN A 69 -45.93 -69.85 22.22
CA GLN A 69 -44.81 -69.32 23.02
C GLN A 69 -43.97 -68.34 22.20
N LYS A 70 -43.59 -68.73 20.98
CA LYS A 70 -42.75 -67.93 20.08
C LYS A 70 -43.39 -66.58 19.75
N TYR A 71 -44.63 -66.59 19.23
CA TYR A 71 -45.31 -65.37 18.80
C TYR A 71 -45.70 -64.47 19.98
N THR A 72 -45.99 -65.05 21.16
CA THR A 72 -46.21 -64.27 22.39
C THR A 72 -44.94 -63.54 22.83
N GLN A 73 -43.78 -64.20 22.78
CA GLN A 73 -42.49 -63.54 23.08
C GLN A 73 -42.19 -62.42 22.09
N GLN A 74 -42.41 -62.67 20.79
CA GLN A 74 -42.20 -61.65 19.74
C GLN A 74 -43.14 -60.46 19.92
N PHE A 75 -44.42 -60.71 20.21
CA PHE A 75 -45.41 -59.66 20.50
C PHE A 75 -44.96 -58.79 21.69
N LYS A 76 -44.58 -59.41 22.81
CA LYS A 76 -44.12 -58.68 24.01
C LYS A 76 -42.82 -57.91 23.78
N ALA A 77 -41.91 -58.44 22.98
CA ALA A 77 -40.69 -57.74 22.59
C ALA A 77 -40.99 -56.49 21.74
N GLN A 78 -41.92 -56.58 20.78
CA GLN A 78 -42.35 -55.42 20.00
C GLN A 78 -43.11 -54.40 20.86
N GLU A 79 -43.98 -54.86 21.76
CA GLU A 79 -44.69 -54.01 22.73
C GLU A 79 -43.70 -53.17 23.56
N ALA A 80 -42.67 -53.80 24.13
CA ALA A 80 -41.61 -53.12 24.88
C ALA A 80 -40.80 -52.16 24.01
N THR A 81 -40.50 -52.55 22.76
CA THR A 81 -39.77 -51.69 21.81
C THR A 81 -40.56 -50.42 21.47
N VAL A 82 -41.88 -50.54 21.26
CA VAL A 82 -42.76 -49.39 21.02
C VAL A 82 -42.79 -48.46 22.23
N GLN A 83 -42.89 -49.02 23.44
CA GLN A 83 -42.89 -48.24 24.68
C GLN A 83 -41.57 -47.49 24.91
N ASP A 84 -40.43 -48.16 24.70
CA ASP A 84 -39.09 -47.54 24.82
C ASP A 84 -38.91 -46.39 23.81
N LEU A 85 -39.28 -46.62 22.54
CA LEU A 85 -39.19 -45.59 21.51
C LEU A 85 -40.12 -44.41 21.82
N ALA A 86 -41.35 -44.65 22.28
CA ALA A 86 -42.27 -43.59 22.67
C ALA A 86 -41.76 -42.78 23.87
N ALA A 87 -41.11 -43.44 24.85
CA ALA A 87 -40.49 -42.76 25.99
C ALA A 87 -39.26 -41.93 25.57
N ARG A 88 -38.45 -42.44 24.63
CA ARG A 88 -37.33 -41.67 24.08
C ARG A 88 -37.80 -40.46 23.29
N LEU A 89 -38.82 -40.60 22.44
CA LEU A 89 -39.40 -39.48 21.70
C LEU A 89 -39.92 -38.38 22.63
N ASP A 90 -40.55 -38.75 23.75
CA ASP A 90 -41.06 -37.80 24.75
C ASP A 90 -39.96 -36.95 25.41
N THR A 91 -38.73 -37.48 25.48
CA THR A 91 -37.57 -36.74 26.02
C THR A 91 -36.81 -35.94 24.96
N GLN A 92 -36.81 -36.40 23.70
CA GLN A 92 -36.11 -35.74 22.59
C GLN A 92 -36.90 -34.59 21.97
N VAL A 93 -38.24 -34.66 21.98
CA VAL A 93 -39.11 -33.72 21.27
C VAL A 93 -39.59 -32.61 22.20
N THR A 94 -39.21 -31.37 21.88
CA THR A 94 -39.62 -30.17 22.64
C THR A 94 -40.80 -29.43 22.03
N ASP A 95 -41.23 -29.77 20.82
CA ASP A 95 -42.40 -29.17 20.20
C ASP A 95 -43.67 -29.57 20.99
N PRO A 96 -44.46 -28.60 21.49
CA PRO A 96 -45.58 -28.89 22.38
C PRO A 96 -46.69 -29.69 21.69
N ASN A 97 -46.88 -29.52 20.37
CA ASN A 97 -47.93 -30.24 19.64
C ASN A 97 -47.52 -31.69 19.44
N ILE A 98 -46.28 -31.92 19.01
CA ILE A 98 -45.77 -33.29 18.78
C ILE A 98 -45.62 -34.04 20.11
N SER A 99 -45.17 -33.37 21.18
CA SER A 99 -45.13 -33.96 22.52
C SER A 99 -46.52 -34.40 22.99
N ALA A 100 -47.56 -33.58 22.79
CA ALA A 100 -48.93 -33.96 23.11
C ALA A 100 -49.42 -35.19 22.30
N GLU A 101 -49.00 -35.33 21.04
CA GLU A 101 -49.30 -36.49 20.21
C GLU A 101 -48.60 -37.76 20.68
N ILE A 102 -47.33 -37.65 21.06
CA ILE A 102 -46.56 -38.75 21.66
C ILE A 102 -47.25 -39.22 22.95
N GLN A 103 -47.63 -38.30 23.83
CA GLN A 103 -48.37 -38.63 25.06
C GLN A 103 -49.68 -39.36 24.77
N LYS A 104 -50.47 -38.81 23.84
CA LYS A 104 -51.73 -39.42 23.43
C LYS A 104 -51.52 -40.82 22.83
N PHE A 105 -50.45 -41.02 22.06
CA PHE A 105 -50.10 -42.33 21.54
C PHE A 105 -49.76 -43.31 22.67
N ARG A 106 -48.94 -42.91 23.66
CA ARG A 106 -48.59 -43.77 24.81
C ARG A 106 -49.83 -44.20 25.59
N ASP A 107 -50.74 -43.27 25.85
CA ASP A 107 -52.00 -43.56 26.56
C ASP A 107 -52.85 -44.57 25.79
N GLN A 108 -53.02 -44.36 24.47
CA GLN A 108 -53.79 -45.26 23.63
C GLN A 108 -53.12 -46.63 23.43
N HIS A 109 -51.80 -46.67 23.31
CA HIS A 109 -51.02 -47.91 23.20
C HIS A 109 -51.09 -48.73 24.49
N SER A 110 -50.98 -48.07 25.65
CA SER A 110 -51.17 -48.71 26.97
C SER A 110 -52.57 -49.30 27.12
N ALA A 111 -53.61 -48.54 26.77
CA ALA A 111 -54.99 -49.02 26.80
C ALA A 111 -55.21 -50.20 25.81
N LEU A 112 -54.57 -50.17 24.65
CA LEU A 112 -54.60 -51.26 23.67
C LEU A 112 -53.88 -52.51 24.19
N GLY A 113 -52.74 -52.37 24.87
CA GLY A 113 -52.03 -53.48 25.52
C GLY A 113 -52.91 -54.22 26.53
N GLY A 114 -53.71 -53.49 27.32
CA GLY A 114 -54.71 -54.09 28.21
C GLY A 114 -55.76 -54.92 27.48
N LYS A 115 -56.24 -54.45 26.33
CA LYS A 115 -57.20 -55.19 25.48
C LYS A 115 -56.56 -56.44 24.86
N TYR A 116 -55.32 -56.35 24.40
CA TYR A 116 -54.58 -57.51 23.91
C TYR A 116 -54.40 -58.56 25.01
N GLN A 117 -54.09 -58.14 26.24
CA GLN A 117 -53.98 -59.07 27.37
C GLN A 117 -55.30 -59.78 27.65
N SER A 118 -56.42 -59.06 27.72
CA SER A 118 -57.74 -59.67 27.94
C SER A 118 -58.13 -60.63 26.80
N ALA A 119 -57.84 -60.28 25.55
CA ALA A 119 -58.09 -61.15 24.40
C ALA A 119 -57.18 -62.39 24.41
N TYR A 120 -55.93 -62.24 24.85
CA TYR A 120 -54.99 -63.35 25.02
C TYR A 120 -55.48 -64.32 26.09
N ASP A 121 -55.90 -63.83 27.26
CA ASP A 121 -56.40 -64.67 28.35
C ASP A 121 -57.64 -65.47 27.92
N ALA A 122 -58.56 -64.84 27.17
CA ALA A 122 -59.72 -65.52 26.58
C ALA A 122 -59.33 -66.59 25.54
N PHE A 123 -58.35 -66.29 24.68
CA PHE A 123 -57.83 -67.25 23.70
C PHE A 123 -57.22 -68.48 24.38
N ILE A 124 -56.42 -68.30 25.42
CA ILE A 124 -55.82 -69.38 26.21
C ILE A 124 -56.88 -70.19 26.96
N ALA A 125 -57.88 -69.54 27.55
CA ALA A 125 -58.99 -70.24 28.21
C ALA A 125 -59.76 -71.17 27.26
N SER A 126 -59.84 -70.80 25.97
CA SER A 126 -60.41 -71.64 24.91
C SER A 126 -59.46 -72.73 24.38
N LYS A 127 -58.26 -72.88 24.95
CA LYS A 127 -57.16 -73.73 24.43
C LYS A 127 -56.81 -73.42 22.96
N GLY A 128 -56.90 -72.15 22.57
CA GLY A 128 -56.58 -71.69 21.22
C GLY A 128 -57.61 -72.03 20.16
N SER A 129 -58.83 -72.43 20.53
CA SER A 129 -59.89 -72.82 19.59
C SER A 129 -60.82 -71.67 19.18
N ASP A 130 -60.98 -70.66 20.03
CA ASP A 130 -61.84 -69.49 19.77
C ASP A 130 -61.03 -68.23 19.41
N TYR A 131 -60.24 -68.32 18.34
CA TYR A 131 -59.47 -67.18 17.84
C TYR A 131 -60.37 -66.05 17.30
N LYS A 132 -61.62 -66.36 16.90
CA LYS A 132 -62.57 -65.37 16.36
C LYS A 132 -63.06 -64.41 17.42
N ALA A 133 -63.37 -64.91 18.62
CA ALA A 133 -63.74 -64.05 19.75
C ALA A 133 -62.55 -63.15 20.17
N ALA A 134 -61.34 -63.71 20.20
CA ALA A 134 -60.12 -62.96 20.52
C ALA A 134 -59.79 -61.89 19.46
N ASP A 135 -59.93 -62.20 18.16
CA ASP A 135 -59.78 -61.21 17.08
C ASP A 135 -60.82 -60.10 17.20
N ALA A 136 -62.09 -60.46 17.39
CA ALA A 136 -63.20 -59.51 17.48
C ALA A 136 -63.03 -58.50 18.63
N ALA A 137 -62.40 -58.90 19.73
CA ALA A 137 -62.16 -58.04 20.90
C ALA A 137 -61.20 -56.88 20.62
N VAL A 138 -60.25 -57.05 19.68
CA VAL A 138 -59.21 -56.05 19.38
C VAL A 138 -59.28 -55.50 17.94
N LYS A 139 -60.17 -56.04 17.12
CA LYS A 139 -60.33 -55.65 15.72
C LYS A 139 -60.53 -54.14 15.55
N GLY A 140 -59.61 -53.51 14.83
CA GLY A 140 -59.64 -52.08 14.49
C GLY A 140 -59.24 -51.14 15.63
N GLN A 141 -58.89 -51.66 16.80
CA GLN A 141 -58.41 -50.86 17.95
C GLN A 141 -57.00 -50.31 17.70
N ASP A 142 -56.24 -50.90 16.78
CA ASP A 142 -54.91 -50.50 16.34
C ASP A 142 -54.92 -49.29 15.38
N ARG A 143 -56.09 -48.93 14.82
CA ARG A 143 -56.20 -47.83 13.83
C ARG A 143 -55.84 -46.48 14.42
N ALA A 144 -56.43 -46.11 15.56
CA ALA A 144 -56.16 -44.81 16.19
C ALA A 144 -54.69 -44.65 16.62
N PRO A 145 -54.05 -45.66 17.27
CA PRO A 145 -52.60 -45.63 17.48
C PRO A 145 -51.79 -45.55 16.17
N THR A 146 -52.18 -46.27 15.11
CA THR A 146 -51.50 -46.19 13.80
C THR A 146 -51.55 -44.78 13.23
N ASP A 147 -52.73 -44.16 13.22
CA ASP A 147 -52.93 -42.79 12.72
C ASP A 147 -52.10 -41.77 13.52
N LEU A 148 -51.97 -41.98 14.84
CA LEU A 148 -51.13 -41.13 15.69
C LEU A 148 -49.64 -41.28 15.38
N ILE A 149 -49.11 -42.50 15.21
CA ILE A 149 -47.70 -42.66 14.84
C ILE A 149 -47.44 -42.05 13.45
N ASP A 150 -48.33 -42.28 12.49
CA ASP A 150 -48.22 -41.72 11.15
C ASP A 150 -48.20 -40.18 11.18
N LYS A 151 -49.04 -39.58 12.04
CA LYS A 151 -49.03 -38.14 12.28
C LYS A 151 -47.74 -37.65 12.92
N ILE A 152 -47.24 -38.31 13.96
CA ILE A 152 -45.97 -37.97 14.63
C ILE A 152 -44.82 -38.01 13.61
N VAL A 153 -44.75 -39.05 12.77
CA VAL A 153 -43.73 -39.16 11.71
C VAL A 153 -43.83 -38.01 10.70
N ALA A 154 -45.04 -37.66 10.28
CA ALA A 154 -45.27 -36.57 9.34
C ALA A 154 -44.89 -35.20 9.94
N ASP A 155 -45.25 -34.94 11.19
CA ASP A 155 -45.01 -33.65 11.84
C ASP A 155 -43.53 -33.47 12.22
N LEU A 156 -42.84 -34.52 12.67
CA LEU A 156 -41.39 -34.48 12.85
C LEU A 156 -40.64 -34.19 11.54
N HIS A 157 -41.10 -34.78 10.43
CA HIS A 157 -40.53 -34.48 9.12
C HIS A 157 -40.82 -33.03 8.69
N ALA A 158 -42.04 -32.54 8.89
CA ALA A 158 -42.39 -31.16 8.61
C ALA A 158 -41.58 -30.17 9.46
N GLN A 159 -41.36 -30.49 10.74
CA GLN A 159 -40.51 -29.71 11.64
C GLN A 159 -39.05 -29.67 11.14
N GLN A 160 -38.50 -30.80 10.74
CA GLN A 160 -37.15 -30.88 10.16
C GLN A 160 -37.00 -29.99 8.91
N LEU A 161 -37.98 -30.01 7.99
CA LEU A 161 -37.97 -29.17 6.79
C LEU A 161 -38.05 -27.67 7.12
N ARG A 162 -38.87 -27.29 8.12
CA ARG A 162 -38.98 -25.89 8.58
C ARG A 162 -37.66 -25.40 9.17
N LEU A 163 -37.02 -26.20 10.01
CA LEU A 163 -35.73 -25.86 10.62
C LEU A 163 -34.63 -25.65 9.56
N VAL A 164 -34.55 -26.52 8.55
CA VAL A 164 -33.61 -26.36 7.43
C VAL A 164 -33.91 -25.08 6.64
N ALA A 165 -35.18 -24.82 6.31
CA ALA A 165 -35.57 -23.64 5.55
C ALA A 165 -35.29 -22.31 6.30
N ASP A 166 -35.54 -22.28 7.61
CA ASP A 166 -35.25 -21.12 8.45
C ASP A 166 -33.75 -20.90 8.59
N GLN A 167 -32.96 -21.97 8.73
CA GLN A 167 -31.50 -21.88 8.71
C GLN A 167 -30.97 -21.37 7.37
N GLU A 168 -31.48 -21.86 6.23
CA GLU A 168 -31.03 -21.35 4.93
C GLU A 168 -31.30 -19.84 4.78
N ARG A 169 -32.43 -19.34 5.30
CA ARG A 169 -32.73 -17.90 5.31
C ARG A 169 -31.75 -17.13 6.18
N GLN A 170 -31.45 -17.63 7.37
CA GLN A 170 -30.45 -17.03 8.26
C GLN A 170 -29.05 -17.03 7.65
N VAL A 171 -28.62 -18.16 7.07
CA VAL A 171 -27.33 -18.28 6.37
C VAL A 171 -27.27 -17.32 5.17
N ARG A 172 -28.34 -17.21 4.37
CA ARG A 172 -28.39 -16.23 3.26
C ARG A 172 -28.25 -14.78 3.75
N GLN A 173 -28.92 -14.40 4.84
CA GLN A 173 -28.77 -13.07 5.42
C GLN A 173 -27.36 -12.84 5.98
N GLU A 174 -26.78 -13.84 6.65
CA GLU A 174 -25.39 -13.80 7.14
C GLU A 174 -24.38 -13.69 5.98
N GLN A 175 -24.61 -14.39 4.86
CA GLN A 175 -23.78 -14.29 3.65
C GLN A 175 -23.81 -12.89 3.01
N VAL A 176 -24.96 -12.21 3.02
CA VAL A 176 -25.06 -10.83 2.51
C VAL A 176 -24.15 -9.90 3.31
N ILE A 177 -24.11 -10.04 4.63
CA ILE A 177 -23.24 -9.23 5.49
C ILE A 177 -21.76 -9.47 5.12
N ILE A 178 -21.34 -10.72 4.89
CA ILE A 178 -19.97 -11.05 4.46
C ILE A 178 -19.62 -10.32 3.16
N VAL A 179 -20.50 -10.39 2.15
CA VAL A 179 -20.27 -9.76 0.85
C VAL A 179 -20.18 -8.23 0.99
N VAL A 180 -21.06 -7.62 1.77
CA VAL A 180 -21.08 -6.17 2.01
C VAL A 180 -19.83 -5.71 2.76
N VAL A 181 -19.42 -6.40 3.82
CA VAL A 181 -18.21 -6.10 4.58
C VAL A 181 -16.97 -6.29 3.72
N GLY A 182 -16.90 -7.39 2.95
CA GLY A 182 -15.82 -7.65 2.01
C GLY A 182 -15.71 -6.56 0.94
N ALA A 183 -16.82 -6.13 0.36
CA ALA A 183 -16.86 -5.04 -0.61
C ALA A 183 -16.41 -3.71 0.02
N ALA A 184 -16.82 -3.40 1.26
CA ALA A 184 -16.41 -2.21 1.97
C ALA A 184 -14.90 -2.19 2.26
N LEU A 185 -14.31 -3.34 2.63
CA LEU A 185 -12.87 -3.47 2.82
C LEU A 185 -12.10 -3.21 1.52
N ILE A 186 -12.53 -3.82 0.42
CA ILE A 186 -11.90 -3.64 -0.90
C ILE A 186 -11.99 -2.16 -1.31
N ALA A 187 -13.16 -1.54 -1.16
CA ALA A 187 -13.35 -0.11 -1.46
C ALA A 187 -12.45 0.77 -0.58
N GLY A 188 -12.31 0.45 0.72
CA GLY A 188 -11.42 1.13 1.64
C GLY A 188 -9.95 1.02 1.26
N LEU A 189 -9.51 -0.17 0.83
CA LEU A 189 -8.14 -0.42 0.37
C LEU A 189 -7.83 0.36 -0.91
N LEU A 190 -8.74 0.32 -1.89
CA LEU A 190 -8.62 1.07 -3.15
C LEU A 190 -8.57 2.58 -2.90
N THR A 191 -9.42 3.07 -2.01
CA THR A 191 -9.42 4.49 -1.61
C THR A 191 -8.09 4.85 -0.93
N GLY A 192 -7.62 4.04 0.02
CA GLY A 192 -6.34 4.23 0.69
C GLY A 192 -5.17 4.27 -0.29
N LEU A 193 -5.12 3.34 -1.25
CA LEU A 193 -4.11 3.29 -2.30
C LEU A 193 -4.16 4.53 -3.20
N HIS A 194 -5.36 4.98 -3.54
CA HIS A 194 -5.57 6.19 -4.35
C HIS A 194 -5.03 7.45 -3.66
N PHE A 195 -5.29 7.61 -2.35
CA PHE A 195 -4.75 8.71 -1.56
C PHE A 195 -3.23 8.61 -1.37
N ALA A 196 -2.69 7.42 -1.08
CA ALA A 196 -1.25 7.21 -0.94
C ALA A 196 -0.48 7.52 -2.23
N SER A 197 -1.03 7.12 -3.38
CA SER A 197 -0.45 7.45 -4.69
C SER A 197 -0.34 8.96 -4.91
N ARG A 198 -1.39 9.72 -4.53
CA ARG A 198 -1.39 11.18 -4.68
C ARG A 198 -0.56 11.91 -3.63
N GLY A 199 -0.58 11.44 -2.38
CA GLY A 199 0.09 12.10 -1.26
C GLY A 199 1.58 11.79 -1.15
N ILE A 200 2.04 10.62 -1.58
CA ILE A 200 3.44 10.19 -1.38
C ILE A 200 4.14 9.91 -2.70
N VAL A 201 3.56 9.07 -3.56
CA VAL A 201 4.25 8.58 -4.77
C VAL A 201 4.51 9.72 -5.76
N ARG A 202 3.49 10.57 -6.02
CA ARG A 202 3.63 11.68 -6.98
C ARG A 202 4.71 12.71 -6.59
N PRO A 203 4.76 13.24 -5.36
CA PRO A 203 5.84 14.15 -4.94
C PRO A 203 7.23 13.55 -5.07
N VAL A 204 7.42 12.30 -4.64
CA VAL A 204 8.72 11.61 -4.70
C VAL A 204 9.17 11.44 -6.15
N VAL A 205 8.30 10.92 -7.03
CA VAL A 205 8.63 10.75 -8.46
C VAL A 205 8.98 12.09 -9.11
N ARG A 206 8.27 13.17 -8.76
CA ARG A 206 8.57 14.50 -9.30
C ARG A 206 9.91 15.05 -8.79
N ALA A 207 10.20 14.90 -7.50
CA ALA A 207 11.50 15.29 -6.94
C ALA A 207 12.66 14.54 -7.61
N THR A 208 12.54 13.21 -7.77
CA THR A 208 13.55 12.40 -8.47
C THR A 208 13.73 12.84 -9.93
N SER A 209 12.63 13.12 -10.64
CA SER A 209 12.69 13.60 -12.03
C SER A 209 13.42 14.94 -12.14
N VAL A 210 13.12 15.90 -11.25
CA VAL A 210 13.78 17.22 -11.26
C VAL A 210 15.27 17.09 -10.93
N LEU A 211 15.62 16.32 -9.91
CA LEU A 211 17.02 16.09 -9.54
C LEU A 211 17.81 15.37 -10.65
N SER A 212 17.17 14.47 -11.39
CA SER A 212 17.79 13.80 -12.54
C SER A 212 18.10 14.79 -13.67
N GLU A 213 17.20 15.74 -13.94
CA GLU A 213 17.42 16.80 -14.93
C GLU A 213 18.54 17.75 -14.49
N VAL A 214 18.56 18.13 -13.20
CA VAL A 214 19.63 18.95 -12.61
C VAL A 214 20.98 18.24 -12.73
N ALA A 215 21.05 16.95 -12.42
CA ALA A 215 22.26 16.14 -12.58
C ALA A 215 22.72 16.03 -14.04
N ALA A 216 21.81 16.09 -15.00
CA ALA A 216 22.11 16.16 -16.43
C ALA A 216 22.51 17.57 -16.92
N GLY A 217 22.65 18.54 -16.01
CA GLY A 217 23.03 19.91 -16.32
C GLY A 217 21.86 20.82 -16.74
N ASN A 218 20.62 20.34 -16.66
CA ASN A 218 19.45 21.14 -16.95
C ASN A 218 18.97 21.90 -15.70
N LEU A 219 19.32 23.18 -15.59
CA LEU A 219 18.96 24.04 -14.44
C LEU A 219 17.72 24.91 -14.71
N THR A 220 16.99 24.65 -15.79
CA THR A 220 15.74 25.36 -16.10
C THR A 220 14.51 24.69 -15.50
N VAL A 221 14.65 23.50 -14.93
CA VAL A 221 13.54 22.74 -14.32
C VAL A 221 13.23 23.24 -12.91
N SER A 222 11.99 22.98 -12.48
CA SER A 222 11.54 23.24 -11.11
C SER A 222 10.56 22.16 -10.68
N MET A 223 10.48 21.96 -9.36
CA MET A 223 9.46 21.11 -8.76
C MET A 223 8.13 21.87 -8.72
N ASP A 224 7.39 21.75 -9.82
CA ASP A 224 6.11 22.42 -10.01
C ASP A 224 4.94 21.60 -9.43
N GLY A 225 4.09 22.27 -8.67
CA GLY A 225 2.92 21.68 -8.02
C GLY A 225 2.64 22.29 -6.65
N THR A 226 1.45 21.99 -6.13
CA THR A 226 1.07 22.24 -4.73
C THR A 226 1.34 20.97 -3.94
N TYR A 227 2.11 21.12 -2.87
CA TYR A 227 2.46 20.04 -1.96
C TYR A 227 2.14 20.51 -0.55
N ASP A 228 1.82 19.58 0.34
CA ASP A 228 1.52 19.87 1.74
C ASP A 228 2.65 19.33 2.62
N GLY A 229 2.85 19.96 3.78
CA GLY A 229 3.80 19.53 4.81
C GLY A 229 5.24 19.41 4.31
N GLU A 230 5.89 18.30 4.64
CA GLU A 230 7.30 18.03 4.36
C GLU A 230 7.62 18.02 2.86
N PHE A 231 6.66 17.67 2.00
CA PHE A 231 6.87 17.69 0.55
C PHE A 231 6.94 19.11 -0.02
N ASN A 232 6.27 20.09 0.61
CA ASN A 232 6.45 21.49 0.23
C ASN A 232 7.84 22.00 0.62
N ALA A 233 8.32 21.63 1.80
CA ALA A 233 9.68 21.96 2.24
C ALA A 233 10.74 21.34 1.30
N ILE A 234 10.54 20.10 0.83
CA ILE A 234 11.40 19.47 -0.19
C ILE A 234 11.37 20.26 -1.50
N LYS A 235 10.18 20.65 -1.99
CA LYS A 235 10.05 21.49 -3.20
C LYS A 235 10.83 22.79 -3.05
N GLU A 236 10.63 23.52 -1.96
CA GLU A 236 11.30 24.79 -1.70
C GLU A 236 12.82 24.62 -1.68
N SER A 237 13.31 23.58 -0.99
CA SER A 237 14.74 23.27 -0.91
C SER A 237 15.34 22.94 -2.27
N ILE A 238 14.67 22.09 -3.08
CA ILE A 238 15.12 21.74 -4.43
C ILE A 238 15.15 22.97 -5.33
N ASN A 239 14.08 23.77 -5.34
CA ASN A 239 14.00 24.96 -6.20
C ASN A 239 15.04 26.01 -5.82
N THR A 240 15.27 26.21 -4.52
CA THR A 240 16.30 27.13 -4.01
C THR A 240 17.69 26.66 -4.42
N ALA A 241 17.99 25.37 -4.27
CA ALA A 241 19.27 24.81 -4.70
C ALA A 241 19.50 24.97 -6.21
N VAL A 242 18.46 24.77 -7.03
CA VAL A 242 18.54 25.00 -8.48
C VAL A 242 18.80 26.47 -8.80
N ASP A 243 18.12 27.40 -8.14
CA ASP A 243 18.29 28.85 -8.34
C ASP A 243 19.67 29.33 -7.88
N ASP A 244 20.18 28.82 -6.76
CA ASP A 244 21.53 29.13 -6.25
C ASP A 244 22.61 28.62 -7.21
N LEU A 245 22.46 27.40 -7.75
CA LEU A 245 23.34 26.87 -8.79
C LEU A 245 23.30 27.72 -10.06
N ASN A 246 22.11 28.13 -10.49
CA ASN A 246 21.93 28.99 -11.67
C ASN A 246 22.65 30.33 -11.49
N THR A 247 22.42 30.96 -10.34
CA THR A 247 23.01 32.25 -9.96
C THR A 247 24.53 32.14 -9.83
N GLY A 248 25.02 31.08 -9.20
CA GLY A 248 26.45 30.81 -9.05
C GLY A 248 27.15 30.66 -10.40
N LEU A 249 26.60 29.86 -11.31
CA LEU A 249 27.15 29.67 -12.66
C LEU A 249 27.10 30.95 -13.49
N ALA A 250 26.01 31.73 -13.40
CA ALA A 250 25.92 33.03 -14.06
C ALA A 250 27.00 34.02 -13.57
N ARG A 251 27.31 34.03 -12.27
CA ARG A 251 28.41 34.83 -11.71
C ARG A 251 29.77 34.37 -12.19
N VAL A 252 29.98 33.06 -12.38
CA VAL A 252 31.23 32.52 -12.97
C VAL A 252 31.42 33.02 -14.40
N VAL A 253 30.37 33.00 -15.22
CA VAL A 253 30.43 33.52 -16.60
C VAL A 253 30.73 35.02 -16.62
N ALA A 254 30.02 35.81 -15.80
CA ALA A 254 30.28 37.25 -15.71
C ALA A 254 31.69 37.57 -15.20
N GLY A 255 32.23 36.77 -14.27
CA GLY A 255 33.61 36.88 -13.81
C GLY A 255 34.63 36.55 -14.90
N ALA A 256 34.38 35.49 -15.68
CA ALA A 256 35.19 35.12 -16.83
C ALA A 256 35.23 36.24 -17.89
N ASP A 257 34.06 36.83 -18.22
CA ASP A 257 34.00 37.97 -19.14
C ASP A 257 34.86 39.16 -18.68
N ARG A 258 34.79 39.51 -17.39
CA ARG A 258 35.63 40.57 -16.80
C ARG A 258 37.11 40.26 -16.85
N ILE A 259 37.51 39.00 -16.66
CA ILE A 259 38.91 38.57 -16.81
C ILE A 259 39.35 38.77 -18.26
N SER A 260 38.54 38.34 -19.23
CA SER A 260 38.84 38.51 -20.66
C SER A 260 38.92 39.97 -21.11
N GLU A 261 38.14 40.87 -20.48
CA GLU A 261 38.25 42.32 -20.68
C GLU A 261 39.52 42.89 -20.05
N THR A 262 39.82 42.50 -18.81
CA THR A 262 41.02 42.95 -18.08
C THR A 262 42.30 42.49 -18.79
N SER A 263 42.34 41.25 -19.30
CA SER A 263 43.47 40.73 -20.08
C SER A 263 43.73 41.58 -21.33
N ARG A 264 42.68 41.98 -22.07
CA ARG A 264 42.81 42.87 -23.23
C ARG A 264 43.34 44.26 -22.85
N PHE A 265 42.89 44.80 -21.72
CA PHE A 265 43.40 46.06 -21.20
C PHE A 265 44.89 45.97 -20.83
N VAL A 266 45.30 44.90 -20.13
CA VAL A 266 46.70 44.67 -19.74
C VAL A 266 47.59 44.45 -20.98
N GLU A 267 47.10 43.75 -22.00
CA GLU A 267 47.82 43.60 -23.28
C GLU A 267 48.06 44.96 -23.95
N THR A 268 47.02 45.80 -24.01
CA THR A 268 47.12 47.17 -24.57
C THR A 268 48.14 48.02 -23.81
N VAL A 269 48.11 47.96 -22.47
CA VAL A 269 49.08 48.66 -21.61
C VAL A 269 50.50 48.09 -21.80
N GLY A 270 50.62 46.77 -21.93
CA GLY A 270 51.88 46.07 -22.18
C GLY A 270 52.52 46.48 -23.50
N ASP A 271 51.76 46.52 -24.59
CA ASP A 271 52.23 46.97 -25.91
C ASP A 271 52.69 48.44 -25.86
N GLN A 272 51.93 49.30 -25.18
CA GLN A 272 52.30 50.71 -24.99
C GLN A 272 53.59 50.85 -24.17
N LEU A 273 53.80 50.03 -23.14
CA LEU A 273 55.01 50.01 -22.33
C LEU A 273 56.23 49.55 -23.14
N ILE A 274 56.10 48.50 -23.94
CA ILE A 274 57.18 48.00 -24.82
C ILE A 274 57.55 49.08 -25.83
N HIS A 275 56.55 49.70 -26.48
CA HIS A 275 56.80 50.79 -27.43
C HIS A 275 57.47 52.00 -26.76
N SER A 276 56.98 52.43 -25.60
CA SER A 276 57.58 53.52 -24.82
C SER A 276 59.03 53.20 -24.39
N ALA A 277 59.29 51.95 -23.98
CA ALA A 277 60.62 51.47 -23.62
C ALA A 277 61.57 51.49 -24.82
N GLN A 278 61.12 51.10 -26.01
CA GLN A 278 61.88 51.17 -27.27
C GLN A 278 62.23 52.62 -27.65
N VAL A 279 61.27 53.54 -27.60
CA VAL A 279 61.49 54.97 -27.84
C VAL A 279 62.48 55.56 -26.84
N THR A 280 62.33 55.20 -25.55
CA THR A 280 63.25 55.61 -24.49
C THR A 280 64.66 55.10 -24.79
N ARG A 281 64.81 53.84 -25.21
CA ARG A 281 66.09 53.22 -25.58
C ARG A 281 66.79 53.97 -26.72
N ALA A 282 66.06 54.25 -27.80
CA ALA A 282 66.59 55.01 -28.93
C ALA A 282 67.04 56.42 -28.49
N SER A 283 66.31 57.05 -27.57
CA SER A 283 66.68 58.34 -26.99
C SER A 283 67.95 58.23 -26.12
N LEU A 284 68.07 57.18 -25.30
CA LEU A 284 69.27 56.91 -24.49
C LEU A 284 70.50 56.71 -25.38
N ASP A 285 70.38 55.93 -26.45
CA ASP A 285 71.47 55.69 -27.41
C ASP A 285 71.91 57.00 -28.09
N ALA A 286 70.96 57.86 -28.48
CA ALA A 286 71.25 59.16 -29.06
C ALA A 286 71.97 60.10 -28.07
N ILE A 287 71.54 60.12 -26.80
CA ILE A 287 72.20 60.89 -25.75
C ILE A 287 73.60 60.32 -25.48
N GLU A 288 73.76 59.00 -25.42
CA GLU A 288 75.06 58.38 -25.22
C GLU A 288 76.03 58.74 -26.35
N GLN A 289 75.57 58.71 -27.60
CA GLN A 289 76.35 59.16 -28.76
C GLN A 289 76.74 60.65 -28.66
N ALA A 290 75.82 61.51 -28.22
CA ALA A 290 76.10 62.92 -27.99
C ALA A 290 77.16 63.10 -26.88
N VAL A 291 77.01 62.41 -25.75
CA VAL A 291 77.94 62.41 -24.62
C VAL A 291 79.32 61.89 -25.03
N ARG A 292 79.41 60.87 -25.89
CA ARG A 292 80.67 60.33 -26.41
C ARG A 292 81.45 61.31 -27.30
N ARG A 293 80.77 62.26 -27.94
CA ARG A 293 81.40 63.29 -28.78
C ARG A 293 81.97 64.46 -27.97
N ILE A 294 81.67 64.54 -26.67
CA ILE A 294 82.20 65.58 -25.79
C ILE A 294 83.61 65.17 -25.38
N ASP A 295 84.62 65.96 -25.79
CA ASP A 295 86.00 65.78 -25.35
C ASP A 295 86.14 66.27 -23.89
N PRO A 296 86.43 65.37 -22.93
CA PRO A 296 86.53 65.74 -21.53
C PRO A 296 87.77 66.61 -21.23
N THR A 297 88.73 66.71 -22.15
CA THR A 297 89.98 67.48 -21.96
C THR A 297 89.85 68.98 -22.30
N VAL A 298 88.76 69.37 -22.98
CA VAL A 298 88.54 70.74 -23.47
C VAL A 298 87.65 71.57 -22.52
N GLY A 299 87.25 71.01 -21.37
CA GLY A 299 86.35 71.65 -20.39
C GLY A 299 86.95 71.84 -18.99
N PRO A 300 86.19 72.43 -18.05
CA PRO A 300 86.60 72.56 -16.65
C PRO A 300 86.80 71.17 -16.00
N PRO A 301 87.67 71.03 -14.97
CA PRO A 301 87.97 69.73 -14.34
C PRO A 301 86.75 68.94 -13.84
N SER A 302 85.63 69.61 -13.57
CA SER A 302 84.35 69.00 -13.15
C SER A 302 83.57 68.31 -14.28
N LEU A 303 83.87 68.59 -15.56
CA LEU A 303 83.13 68.07 -16.71
C LEU A 303 83.24 66.55 -16.83
N ALA A 304 84.43 65.99 -16.62
CA ALA A 304 84.65 64.54 -16.66
C ALA A 304 83.81 63.80 -15.60
N TYR A 305 83.68 64.39 -14.41
CA TYR A 305 82.84 63.85 -13.34
C TYR A 305 81.35 63.90 -13.71
N GLN A 306 80.87 65.03 -14.25
CA GLN A 306 79.49 65.20 -14.70
C GLN A 306 79.11 64.24 -15.83
N LEU A 307 79.99 64.04 -16.83
CA LEU A 307 79.78 63.05 -17.90
C LEU A 307 79.72 61.61 -17.35
N GLY A 308 80.51 61.31 -16.32
CA GLY A 308 80.45 60.04 -15.59
C GLY A 308 79.12 59.83 -14.84
N GLU A 309 78.53 60.89 -14.27
CA GLU A 309 77.19 60.83 -13.68
C GLU A 309 76.10 60.64 -14.73
N VAL A 310 76.16 61.37 -15.85
CA VAL A 310 75.20 61.21 -16.96
C VAL A 310 75.25 59.78 -17.50
N ARG A 311 76.44 59.21 -17.71
CA ARG A 311 76.59 57.82 -18.13
C ARG A 311 76.01 56.81 -17.14
N ARG A 312 76.19 57.02 -15.84
CA ARG A 312 75.56 56.20 -14.80
C ARG A 312 74.03 56.31 -14.83
N ALA A 313 73.50 57.51 -15.02
CA ALA A 313 72.06 57.74 -15.15
C ALA A 313 71.48 57.07 -16.41
N LEU A 314 72.16 57.16 -17.56
CA LEU A 314 71.79 56.47 -18.79
C LEU A 314 71.76 54.95 -18.62
N ALA A 315 72.79 54.37 -17.97
CA ALA A 315 72.83 52.95 -17.68
C ALA A 315 71.70 52.50 -16.73
N ALA A 316 71.37 53.32 -15.73
CA ALA A 316 70.23 53.08 -14.85
C ALA A 316 68.90 53.13 -15.61
N MET A 317 68.70 54.11 -16.49
CA MET A 317 67.50 54.21 -17.34
C MET A 317 67.39 53.06 -18.34
N ALA A 318 68.50 52.62 -18.93
CA ALA A 318 68.52 51.44 -19.78
C ALA A 318 68.10 50.17 -19.02
N SER A 319 68.58 50.01 -17.79
CA SER A 319 68.15 48.91 -16.90
C SER A 319 66.65 48.98 -16.57
N ILE A 320 66.11 50.17 -16.32
CA ILE A 320 64.67 50.37 -16.08
C ILE A 320 63.86 50.01 -17.32
N SER A 321 64.30 50.46 -18.50
CA SER A 321 63.66 50.13 -19.78
C SER A 321 63.62 48.61 -20.00
N ASP A 322 64.72 47.91 -19.74
CA ASP A 322 64.78 46.44 -19.81
C ASP A 322 63.90 45.73 -18.79
N ARG A 323 63.74 46.29 -17.60
CA ARG A 323 62.79 45.76 -16.62
C ARG A 323 61.36 45.98 -17.09
N ASN A 324 61.05 47.15 -17.65
CA ASN A 324 59.70 47.45 -18.16
C ASN A 324 59.30 46.49 -19.29
N VAL A 325 60.21 46.20 -20.23
CA VAL A 325 59.97 45.21 -21.30
C VAL A 325 59.70 43.83 -20.71
N ARG A 326 60.57 43.34 -19.82
CA ARG A 326 60.38 42.03 -19.18
C ARG A 326 59.08 41.93 -18.38
N THR A 327 58.76 42.94 -17.58
CA THR A 327 57.50 42.98 -16.82
C THR A 327 56.28 42.99 -17.75
N ALA A 328 56.35 43.70 -18.89
CA ALA A 328 55.26 43.70 -19.88
C ALA A 328 55.12 42.34 -20.57
N GLU A 329 56.23 41.70 -20.95
CA GLU A 329 56.22 40.34 -21.52
C GLU A 329 55.69 39.28 -20.55
N ASP A 330 56.10 39.34 -19.28
CA ASP A 330 55.62 38.42 -18.24
C ASP A 330 54.13 38.64 -17.94
N ALA A 331 53.68 39.90 -17.89
CA ALA A 331 52.26 40.23 -17.77
C ALA A 331 51.45 39.67 -18.94
N ARG A 332 51.96 39.77 -20.18
CA ARG A 332 51.30 39.19 -21.36
C ARG A 332 51.13 37.68 -21.27
N ARG A 333 52.19 36.95 -20.92
CA ARG A 333 52.11 35.49 -20.74
C ARG A 333 51.05 35.12 -19.70
N SER A 334 51.01 35.83 -18.58
CA SER A 334 49.99 35.59 -17.54
C SER A 334 48.57 35.91 -18.04
N THR A 335 48.39 36.98 -18.82
CA THR A 335 47.07 37.31 -19.38
C THR A 335 46.58 36.33 -20.42
N ASP A 336 47.48 35.71 -21.19
CA ASP A 336 47.14 34.64 -22.14
C ASP A 336 46.64 33.39 -21.41
N GLU A 337 47.29 33.00 -20.31
CA GLU A 337 46.85 31.90 -19.45
C GLU A 337 45.48 32.20 -18.81
N LEU A 338 45.30 33.42 -18.28
CA LEU A 338 44.03 33.85 -17.70
C LEU A 338 42.90 33.84 -18.73
N ARG A 339 43.16 34.27 -19.96
CA ARG A 339 42.19 34.24 -21.06
C ARG A 339 41.84 32.81 -21.43
N ALA A 340 42.82 31.92 -21.56
CA ALA A 340 42.58 30.50 -21.84
C ALA A 340 41.76 29.83 -20.72
N ASN A 341 42.03 30.16 -19.46
CA ASN A 341 41.25 29.66 -18.32
C ASN A 341 39.83 30.23 -18.31
N SER A 342 39.66 31.51 -18.62
CA SER A 342 38.36 32.15 -18.79
C SER A 342 37.52 31.47 -19.88
N ASP A 343 38.10 31.26 -21.06
CA ASP A 343 37.47 30.54 -22.18
C ASP A 343 37.10 29.09 -21.79
N ASN A 344 37.92 28.43 -20.96
CA ASN A 344 37.61 27.11 -20.43
C ASN A 344 36.43 27.13 -19.45
N LEU A 345 36.40 28.08 -18.51
CA LEU A 345 35.28 28.24 -17.58
C LEU A 345 33.97 28.48 -18.32
N GLN A 346 33.97 29.35 -19.33
CA GLN A 346 32.79 29.61 -20.15
C GLN A 346 32.31 28.35 -20.87
N ARG A 347 33.22 27.53 -21.42
CA ARG A 347 32.87 26.23 -22.04
C ARG A 347 32.27 25.24 -21.04
N VAL A 348 32.83 25.14 -19.83
CA VAL A 348 32.29 24.26 -18.79
C VAL A 348 30.89 24.71 -18.37
N VAL A 349 30.69 26.01 -18.19
CA VAL A 349 29.36 26.54 -17.82
C VAL A 349 28.36 26.40 -18.98
N ALA A 350 28.81 26.51 -20.23
CA ALA A 350 27.97 26.32 -21.42
C ALA A 350 27.40 24.89 -21.56
N ALA A 351 27.98 23.91 -20.87
CA ALA A 351 27.41 22.57 -20.79
C ALA A 351 26.11 22.52 -19.96
N TYR A 352 25.85 23.54 -19.13
CA TYR A 352 24.65 23.66 -18.32
C TYR A 352 23.60 24.54 -19.02
N LYS A 353 22.34 24.10 -18.97
CA LYS A 353 21.19 24.92 -19.41
C LYS A 353 20.76 25.83 -18.27
N LEU A 354 21.23 27.07 -18.30
CA LEU A 354 20.89 28.09 -17.31
C LEU A 354 19.51 28.71 -17.58
N LYS A 355 18.91 29.30 -16.54
CA LYS A 355 17.68 30.07 -16.69
C LYS A 355 18.04 31.37 -17.40
N PRO A 356 17.19 31.87 -18.31
CA PRO A 356 17.41 33.17 -18.90
C PRO A 356 17.45 34.21 -17.79
N ALA A 357 18.48 35.06 -17.79
CA ALA A 357 18.60 36.14 -16.80
C ALA A 357 17.31 36.98 -16.82
N PRO A 358 16.73 37.30 -15.65
CA PRO A 358 15.54 38.13 -15.60
C PRO A 358 15.83 39.47 -16.29
N ALA A 359 14.87 39.96 -17.08
CA ALA A 359 15.02 41.15 -17.92
C ALA A 359 15.46 42.43 -17.16
N ALA A 360 15.40 42.43 -15.83
CA ALA A 360 15.76 43.54 -14.95
C ALA A 360 17.27 43.69 -14.67
N GLU A 361 18.12 42.69 -14.98
CA GLU A 361 19.58 42.76 -14.75
C GLU A 361 20.40 42.80 -16.04
N ARG A 362 19.90 43.50 -17.07
CA ARG A 362 20.80 44.04 -18.10
C ARG A 362 21.64 45.13 -17.44
N TRP A 363 22.87 44.78 -17.06
CA TRP A 363 23.91 45.71 -16.63
C TRP A 363 23.84 46.99 -17.46
N VAL A 364 23.68 48.13 -16.79
CA VAL A 364 23.78 49.46 -17.38
C VAL A 364 25.17 49.56 -18.02
N THR A 365 25.23 49.34 -19.32
CA THR A 365 26.37 49.65 -20.17
C THR A 365 26.39 51.15 -20.40
N GLY A 366 26.70 51.91 -19.35
CA GLY A 366 27.06 53.31 -19.48
C GLY A 366 28.45 53.40 -20.13
N PRO A 367 28.66 54.24 -21.16
CA PRO A 367 29.96 54.34 -21.81
C PRO A 367 31.02 54.76 -20.79
N ILE A 368 32.13 54.02 -20.75
CA ILE A 368 33.35 54.40 -20.03
C ILE A 368 33.76 55.77 -20.55
N ARG A 369 33.62 56.81 -19.71
CA ARG A 369 34.17 58.14 -20.03
C ARG A 369 35.68 58.01 -20.09
N ALA A 370 36.23 58.16 -21.28
CA ALA A 370 37.65 58.35 -21.51
C ALA A 370 38.16 59.51 -20.64
N ILE A 371 39.13 59.23 -19.76
CA ILE A 371 39.92 60.26 -19.11
C ILE A 371 40.88 60.80 -20.17
N ALA A 372 40.42 61.82 -20.89
CA ALA A 372 41.27 62.60 -21.77
C ALA A 372 41.94 63.73 -20.95
N ALA A 373 43.26 63.67 -20.90
CA ALA A 373 44.24 64.76 -20.77
C ALA A 373 43.89 65.96 -19.86
N VAL A 374 44.61 66.06 -18.73
CA VAL A 374 44.94 67.37 -18.14
C VAL A 374 46.45 67.51 -18.16
N GLY A 375 46.93 68.13 -19.23
CA GLY A 375 48.24 68.74 -19.33
C GLY A 375 48.08 70.21 -19.74
N ALA A 376 48.80 71.08 -19.03
CA ALA A 376 49.05 72.49 -19.31
C ALA A 376 47.96 73.52 -18.95
N LYS A 377 48.15 74.19 -17.81
CA LYS A 377 48.55 75.62 -17.81
C LYS A 377 49.07 76.05 -16.44
N ALA A 378 50.36 76.38 -16.37
CA ALA A 378 50.89 77.40 -15.47
C ALA A 378 50.64 78.80 -16.13
N PRO A 379 50.80 79.94 -15.43
CA PRO A 379 51.98 80.30 -14.65
C PRO A 379 51.84 80.18 -13.14
#